data_AF-A0A8J3Q3M6-F1
#
_entry.id   AF-A0A8J3Q3M6-F1
#
_cell.length_a   1.000
_cell.length_b   1.000
_cell.length_c   1.000
_cell.angle_alpha   90.00
_cell.angle_beta   90.00
_cell.angle_gamma   90.00
#
_symmetry.space_group_name_H-M   'P 1'
#
loop_
_entity.id
_entity.type
_entity.pdbx_description
1 polymer ?
#
loop_
_entity_poly.entity_id
_entity_poly.type
_entity_poly.pdbx_seq_one_letter_code
_entity_poly.pdbx_strand_id
1 'polypeptide(L)'
;MISAETNFWQALEYRVTAELAGLADHSLRHHWCDGLIPADYDLAGDPPCIRGRAYCGRSGQEHWQFTLFVAPGTPARDRIDWPALLPAADLTGWLTVCPTDRTLTLNPLAAHALHSGQ
;
A
#
# COMPACT_ATOMS: atom_id res chain seq x y z
N MET A 1 -21.50 -7.93 -8.36
CA MET A 1 -20.53 -8.47 -7.38
C MET A 1 -19.24 -7.68 -7.55
N ILE A 2 -18.79 -6.99 -6.51
CA ILE A 2 -17.49 -6.32 -6.50
C ILE A 2 -16.41 -7.40 -6.34
N SER A 3 -15.31 -7.33 -7.11
CA SER A 3 -14.25 -8.33 -7.05
C SER A 3 -13.43 -8.20 -5.76
N ALA A 4 -12.76 -9.28 -5.34
CA ALA A 4 -11.86 -9.24 -4.18
C ALA A 4 -10.78 -8.15 -4.32
N GLU A 5 -10.31 -7.94 -5.54
CA GLU A 5 -9.36 -6.87 -5.88
C GLU A 5 -9.96 -5.47 -5.67
N THR A 6 -11.17 -5.20 -6.16
CA THR A 6 -11.78 -3.87 -5.99
C THR A 6 -12.03 -3.57 -4.51
N ASN A 7 -12.48 -4.57 -3.73
CA ASN A 7 -12.60 -4.42 -2.28
C ASN A 7 -11.25 -4.16 -1.61
N PHE A 8 -10.19 -4.82 -2.09
CA PHE A 8 -8.84 -4.61 -1.57
C PHE A 8 -8.35 -3.18 -1.78
N TRP A 9 -8.46 -2.64 -2.99
CA TRP A 9 -7.98 -1.27 -3.26
C TRP A 9 -8.71 -0.23 -2.43
N GLN A 10 -10.03 -0.38 -2.27
CA GLN A 10 -10.84 0.48 -1.41
C GLN A 10 -10.43 0.34 0.07
N ALA A 11 -10.22 -0.88 0.55
CA ALA A 11 -9.78 -1.09 1.93
C ALA A 11 -8.37 -0.54 2.19
N LEU A 12 -7.48 -0.67 1.20
CA LEU A 12 -6.09 -0.23 1.29
C LEU A 12 -5.99 1.29 1.39
N GLU A 13 -6.85 2.04 0.72
CA GLU A 13 -6.97 3.50 0.87
C GLU A 13 -7.18 3.90 2.34
N TYR A 14 -8.16 3.28 3.00
CA TYR A 14 -8.41 3.54 4.42
C TYR A 14 -7.23 3.14 5.31
N ARG A 15 -6.53 2.06 4.97
CA ARG A 15 -5.32 1.63 5.69
C ARG A 15 -4.18 2.63 5.55
N VAL A 16 -3.91 3.13 4.34
CA VAL A 16 -2.88 4.16 4.09
C VAL A 16 -3.20 5.42 4.88
N THR A 17 -4.45 5.87 4.85
CA THR A 17 -4.89 7.06 5.61
C THR A 17 -4.72 6.87 7.13
N ALA A 18 -5.08 5.69 7.66
CA ALA A 18 -4.89 5.39 9.08
C ALA A 18 -3.40 5.35 9.48
N GLU A 19 -2.55 4.75 8.63
CA GLU A 19 -1.11 4.67 8.86
C GLU A 19 -0.45 6.05 8.84
N LEU A 20 -0.82 6.91 7.87
CA LEU A 20 -0.36 8.30 7.79
C LEU A 20 -0.68 9.08 9.06
N ALA A 21 -1.91 8.95 9.58
CA ALA A 21 -2.33 9.59 10.83
C ALA A 21 -1.53 9.11 12.05
N GLY A 22 -0.98 7.90 12.00
CA GLY A 22 -0.16 7.29 13.05
C GLY A 22 1.33 7.66 13.01
N LEU A 23 1.85 8.22 11.91
CA LEU A 23 3.28 8.52 11.75
C LEU A 23 3.80 9.49 12.81
N ALA A 24 5.08 9.43 13.17
CA ALA A 24 5.68 10.38 14.12
C ALA A 24 5.76 11.81 13.56
N ASP A 25 5.88 11.95 12.23
CA ASP A 25 6.03 13.23 11.56
C ASP A 25 4.70 14.01 11.52
N HIS A 26 4.66 15.14 12.23
CA HIS A 26 3.48 16.00 12.33
C HIS A 26 2.98 16.54 10.98
N SER A 27 3.87 16.73 10.00
CA SER A 27 3.47 17.21 8.68
C SER A 27 2.70 16.13 7.89
N LEU A 28 3.10 14.86 8.05
CA LEU A 28 2.53 13.71 7.36
C LEU A 28 1.24 13.21 8.00
N ARG A 29 1.04 13.44 9.30
CA ARG A 29 -0.22 13.10 10.01
C ARG A 29 -1.47 13.74 9.44
N HIS A 30 -1.31 14.86 8.74
CA HIS A 30 -2.40 15.57 8.08
C HIS A 30 -2.60 15.16 6.62
N HIS A 31 -1.79 14.21 6.12
CA HIS A 31 -1.98 13.63 4.80
C HIS A 31 -2.98 12.49 4.89
N TRP A 32 -3.66 12.26 3.77
CA TRP A 32 -4.59 11.16 3.61
C TRP A 32 -4.56 10.70 2.16
N CYS A 33 -5.06 9.49 1.94
CA CYS A 33 -5.19 8.89 0.62
C CYS A 33 -6.67 8.81 0.25
N ASP A 34 -6.99 9.22 -0.98
CA ASP A 34 -8.34 9.24 -1.57
C ASP A 34 -8.42 8.36 -2.83
N GLY A 35 -7.52 7.36 -2.90
CA GLY A 35 -7.58 6.34 -3.94
C GLY A 35 -6.22 5.88 -4.44
N LEU A 36 -6.20 4.62 -4.86
CA LEU A 36 -5.06 3.93 -5.45
C LEU A 36 -5.49 3.34 -6.79
N ILE A 37 -4.82 3.74 -7.87
CA ILE A 37 -5.07 3.24 -9.23
C ILE A 37 -3.84 2.42 -9.67
N PRO A 38 -3.91 1.08 -9.65
CA PRO A 38 -2.83 0.25 -10.16
C PRO A 38 -2.71 0.41 -11.68
N ALA A 39 -1.47 0.41 -12.18
CA ALA A 39 -1.18 0.60 -13.61
C ALA A 39 -0.23 -0.46 -14.16
N ASP A 40 0.73 -0.92 -13.37
CA ASP A 40 1.78 -1.88 -13.76
C ASP A 40 1.88 -3.02 -12.76
N TYR A 41 1.90 -4.25 -13.26
CA TYR A 41 1.90 -5.49 -12.46
C TYR A 41 3.18 -6.26 -12.77
N ASP A 42 4.26 -5.90 -12.08
CA ASP A 42 5.57 -6.51 -12.21
C ASP A 42 5.68 -7.72 -11.26
N LEU A 43 4.89 -8.75 -11.59
CA LEU A 43 4.78 -9.97 -10.77
C LEU A 43 5.91 -10.98 -11.02
N ALA A 44 6.66 -10.79 -12.10
CA ALA A 44 7.86 -11.57 -12.42
C ALA A 44 9.14 -10.92 -11.87
N GLY A 45 9.07 -9.68 -11.37
CA GLY A 45 10.19 -8.97 -10.76
C GLY A 45 10.62 -9.58 -9.41
N ASP A 46 11.82 -9.19 -8.97
CA ASP A 46 12.37 -9.56 -7.66
C ASP A 46 12.79 -8.29 -6.89
N PRO A 47 12.01 -7.84 -5.89
CA PRO A 47 10.75 -8.42 -5.43
C PRO A 47 9.57 -8.08 -6.37
N PRO A 48 8.54 -8.94 -6.44
CA PRO A 48 7.36 -8.66 -7.26
C PRO A 48 6.55 -7.51 -6.67
N CYS A 49 6.01 -6.65 -7.54
CA CYS A 49 5.28 -5.47 -7.10
C CYS A 49 4.21 -5.00 -8.07
N ILE A 50 3.31 -4.17 -7.55
CA ILE A 50 2.29 -3.45 -8.32
C ILE A 50 2.60 -1.96 -8.19
N ARG A 51 2.73 -1.27 -9.31
CA ARG A 51 2.97 0.17 -9.36
C ARG A 51 1.75 0.89 -9.89
N GLY A 52 1.56 2.13 -9.44
CA GLY A 52 0.41 2.91 -9.87
C GLY A 52 0.44 4.34 -9.36
N ARG A 53 -0.72 4.97 -9.44
CA ARG A 53 -0.95 6.33 -8.94
C ARG A 53 -1.73 6.30 -7.65
N ALA A 54 -1.31 7.09 -6.68
CA ALA A 54 -2.05 7.37 -5.48
C ALA A 54 -2.54 8.82 -5.52
N TYR A 55 -3.77 9.04 -5.07
CA TYR A 55 -4.27 10.35 -4.69
C TYR A 55 -3.94 10.49 -3.22
N CYS A 56 -2.85 11.16 -2.91
CA CYS A 56 -2.30 11.24 -1.56
C CYS A 56 -1.71 12.62 -1.34
N GLY A 57 -1.79 13.15 -0.12
CA GLY A 57 -1.27 14.48 0.18
C GLY A 57 -2.10 15.16 1.25
N ARG A 58 -1.82 16.43 1.50
CA ARG A 58 -2.59 17.20 2.48
C ARG A 58 -4.01 17.47 2.00
N SER A 59 -4.18 17.65 0.69
CA SER A 59 -5.50 17.81 0.07
C SER A 59 -6.16 16.48 -0.29
N GLY A 60 -5.43 15.36 -0.22
CA GLY A 60 -5.86 14.05 -0.73
C GLY A 60 -5.88 13.95 -2.26
N GLN A 61 -5.70 15.05 -3.00
CA GLN A 61 -5.85 15.10 -4.47
C GLN A 61 -4.52 15.20 -5.21
N GLU A 62 -3.40 15.21 -4.50
CA GLU A 62 -2.09 15.29 -5.16
C GLU A 62 -1.73 13.94 -5.76
N HIS A 63 -1.17 13.95 -6.98
CA HIS A 63 -0.78 12.72 -7.66
C HIS A 63 0.58 12.26 -7.18
N TRP A 64 0.59 11.10 -6.55
CA TRP A 64 1.77 10.40 -6.08
C TRP A 64 1.92 9.09 -6.85
N GLN A 65 3.14 8.55 -6.88
CA GLN A 65 3.37 7.20 -7.33
C GLN A 65 3.31 6.26 -6.13
N PHE A 66 2.76 5.06 -6.31
CA PHE A 66 2.88 4.03 -5.30
C PHE A 66 3.56 2.79 -5.86
N THR A 67 4.25 2.08 -4.98
CA THR A 67 4.73 0.71 -5.20
C THR A 67 4.22 -0.16 -4.06
N LEU A 68 3.49 -1.21 -4.39
CA LEU A 68 2.98 -2.22 -3.46
C LEU A 68 3.72 -3.52 -3.70
N PHE A 69 4.49 -3.99 -2.72
CA PHE A 69 5.16 -5.28 -2.80
C PHE A 69 4.16 -6.42 -2.54
N VAL A 70 4.27 -7.48 -3.33
CA VAL A 70 3.44 -8.69 -3.20
C VAL A 70 4.30 -9.90 -2.83
N ALA A 71 3.66 -10.97 -2.36
CA ALA A 71 4.36 -12.17 -1.95
C ALA A 71 5.13 -12.80 -3.14
N PRO A 72 6.40 -13.22 -2.93
CA PRO A 72 7.16 -13.96 -3.94
C PRO A 72 6.40 -15.19 -4.44
N GLY A 73 6.56 -15.51 -5.73
CA GLY A 73 5.91 -16.68 -6.32
C GLY A 73 4.44 -16.50 -6.66
N THR A 74 3.94 -15.25 -6.71
CA THR A 74 2.61 -14.93 -7.25
C THR A 74 2.71 -14.67 -8.75
N PRO A 75 2.46 -15.66 -9.64
CA PRO A 75 2.83 -15.54 -11.04
C PRO A 75 1.88 -14.66 -11.87
N ALA A 76 0.69 -14.35 -11.34
CA ALA A 76 -0.36 -13.68 -12.08
C ALA A 76 -1.35 -12.96 -11.15
N ARG A 77 -2.01 -11.93 -11.69
CA ARG A 77 -2.94 -11.05 -10.97
C ARG A 77 -4.13 -11.78 -10.35
N ASP A 78 -4.65 -12.79 -11.04
CA ASP A 78 -5.74 -13.65 -10.61
C ASP A 78 -5.34 -14.62 -9.48
N ARG A 79 -4.04 -14.80 -9.25
CA ARG A 79 -3.47 -15.63 -8.19
C ARG A 79 -3.07 -14.85 -6.94
N ILE A 80 -3.20 -13.51 -6.97
CA ILE A 80 -2.97 -12.68 -5.78
C ILE A 80 -4.08 -12.96 -4.77
N ASP A 81 -3.68 -13.34 -3.56
CA ASP A 81 -4.57 -13.38 -2.40
C ASP A 81 -4.77 -11.95 -1.88
N TRP A 82 -5.71 -11.24 -2.51
CA TRP A 82 -6.00 -9.83 -2.21
C TRP A 82 -6.35 -9.59 -0.74
N PRO A 83 -7.20 -10.41 -0.07
CA PRO A 83 -7.42 -10.27 1.36
C PRO A 83 -6.16 -10.44 2.22
N ALA A 84 -5.29 -11.40 1.91
CA ALA A 84 -4.07 -11.63 2.68
C ALA A 84 -3.01 -10.54 2.49
N LEU A 85 -3.08 -9.79 1.38
CA LEU A 85 -2.18 -8.66 1.10
C LEU A 85 -2.56 -7.40 1.90
N LEU A 86 -3.78 -7.32 2.41
CA LEU A 86 -4.25 -6.15 3.16
C LEU A 86 -3.65 -6.15 4.57
N PRO A 87 -2.96 -5.08 4.99
CA PRO A 87 -2.48 -4.95 6.36
C PRO A 87 -3.62 -5.07 7.37
N ALA A 88 -3.36 -5.81 8.47
CA ALA A 88 -4.23 -5.85 9.62
C ALA A 88 -4.39 -4.45 10.24
N ALA A 89 -5.47 -4.22 10.97
CA ALA A 89 -5.80 -2.88 11.47
C ALA A 89 -4.79 -2.32 12.49
N ASP A 90 -4.14 -3.23 13.21
CA ASP A 90 -3.14 -3.00 14.24
C ASP A 90 -1.70 -3.06 13.70
N LEU A 91 -1.52 -3.47 12.44
CA LEU A 91 -0.22 -3.55 11.80
C LEU A 91 0.22 -2.16 11.33
N THR A 92 1.39 -1.72 11.80
CA THR A 92 2.02 -0.44 11.43
C THR A 92 3.45 -0.68 10.92
N GLY A 93 4.07 0.35 10.34
CA GLY A 93 5.44 0.29 9.81
C GLY A 93 5.56 -0.35 8.43
N TRP A 94 4.43 -0.61 7.75
CA TRP A 94 4.38 -1.16 6.39
C TRP A 94 4.34 -0.08 5.31
N LEU A 95 4.14 1.20 5.67
CA LEU A 95 4.11 2.32 4.74
C LEU A 95 5.36 3.19 4.89
N THR A 96 6.06 3.40 3.78
CA THR A 96 7.10 4.43 3.66
C THR A 96 6.60 5.55 2.75
N VAL A 97 6.76 6.79 3.22
CA VAL A 97 6.26 8.00 2.56
C VAL A 97 7.45 8.88 2.22
N CYS A 98 7.63 9.22 0.94
CA CYS A 98 8.61 10.23 0.51
C CYS A 98 7.87 11.42 -0.12
N PRO A 99 7.61 12.49 0.64
CA PRO A 99 6.88 13.66 0.14
C PRO A 99 7.64 14.43 -0.94
N THR A 100 8.97 14.45 -0.87
CA THR A 100 9.83 15.15 -1.84
C THR A 100 9.68 14.54 -3.23
N ASP A 101 9.67 13.21 -3.31
CA ASP A 101 9.52 12.49 -4.58
C ASP A 101 8.05 12.17 -4.91
N ARG A 102 7.13 12.48 -3.99
CA ARG A 102 5.71 12.11 -4.05
C ARG A 102 5.53 10.62 -4.31
N THR A 103 6.22 9.81 -3.51
CA THR A 103 6.16 8.35 -3.61
C THR A 103 5.66 7.72 -2.30
N LEU A 104 4.88 6.66 -2.47
CA LEU A 104 4.45 5.75 -1.42
C LEU A 104 5.03 4.37 -1.70
N THR A 105 5.62 3.75 -0.69
CA THR A 105 6.06 2.37 -0.76
C THR A 105 5.31 1.57 0.30
N LEU A 106 4.53 0.60 -0.15
CA LEU A 106 3.68 -0.25 0.66
C LEU A 106 4.33 -1.63 0.71
N ASN A 107 4.83 -2.00 1.88
CA ASN A 107 5.45 -3.30 2.13
C ASN A 107 4.71 -4.04 3.26
N PRO A 108 3.53 -4.63 2.97
CA PRO A 108 2.78 -5.40 3.97
C PRO A 108 3.57 -6.61 4.51
N LEU A 109 4.52 -7.13 3.73
CA LEU A 109 5.33 -8.30 4.08
C LEU A 109 6.41 -7.98 5.13
N ALA A 110 7.00 -6.77 5.07
CA ALA A 110 8.03 -6.36 6.03
C ALA A 110 7.50 -6.32 7.46
N ALA A 111 6.25 -5.89 7.65
CA ALA A 111 5.62 -5.81 8.96
C ALA A 111 5.19 -7.20 9.49
N HIS A 112 4.90 -8.16 8.61
CA HIS A 112 4.68 -9.56 9.01
C HIS A 112 5.98 -10.27 9.45
N ALA A 113 7.11 -9.97 8.81
CA ALA A 113 8.41 -10.56 9.16
C ALA A 113 8.88 -10.14 10.57
N LEU A 114 8.54 -8.93 11.02
CA LEU A 114 8.88 -8.43 12.36
C LEU A 114 8.08 -9.11 13.49
N HIS A 115 6.85 -9.59 13.21
CA HIS A 115 6.00 -10.24 14.20
C HIS A 115 6.11 -11.78 14.23
N SER A 116 6.76 -12.38 13.23
CA SER A 116 6.94 -13.85 13.16
C SER A 116 8.22 -14.35 13.83
N GLY A 117 8.93 -13.46 14.55
CA GLY A 117 10.19 -13.73 15.25
C GLY A 117 10.07 -13.83 16.77
N GLN A 118 8.95 -14.33 17.30
CA GLN A 118 8.81 -14.67 18.73
C GLN A 118 8.55 -16.16 18.96
#